data_AF-A0A2D7LK46-F1
#
_entry.id   AF-A0A2D7LK46-F1
#
_cell.length_a   1.000
_cell.length_b   1.000
_cell.length_c   1.000
_cell.angle_alpha   90.00
_cell.angle_beta   90.00
_cell.angle_gamma   90.00
#
_symmetry.space_group_name_H-M   'P 1'
#
loop_
_entity.id
_entity.type
_entity.pdbx_description
1 polymer ?
#
loop_
_entity_poly.entity_id
_entity_poly.type
_entity_poly.pdbx_seq_one_letter_code
_entity_poly.pdbx_strand_id
1 'polypeptide(L)'
;MKIDLPLEVYYTKNKKFILNLNNYRNAHYRILSNAKKIYADNLVDRISYPTYKEPVVLIYTYYAKSRRRLDVSNPCSIIDKFTCDALVKAGVLEDDSSKQIKQVIYKYGGIDKNNPRCELEIAASQQQKKYLPVND
;
A
#
# COMPACT_ATOMS: atom_id res chain seq x y z
N MET A 1 -9.43 -0.85 -11.50
CA MET A 1 -9.78 0.11 -10.43
C MET A 1 -8.48 0.53 -9.74
N LYS A 2 -8.48 1.60 -8.94
CA LYS A 2 -7.32 2.03 -8.15
C LYS A 2 -7.77 2.48 -6.78
N ILE A 3 -6.98 2.21 -5.74
CA ILE A 3 -7.18 2.77 -4.40
C ILE A 3 -6.10 3.82 -4.15
N ASP A 4 -6.51 5.02 -3.76
CA ASP A 4 -5.60 6.07 -3.31
C ASP A 4 -5.20 5.83 -1.85
N LEU A 5 -3.95 5.45 -1.64
CA LEU A 5 -3.37 5.14 -0.35
C LEU A 5 -2.63 6.36 0.22
N PRO A 6 -3.03 6.86 1.41
CA PRO A 6 -2.34 7.95 2.10
C PRO A 6 -0.90 7.57 2.45
N LEU A 7 0.01 8.54 2.39
CA LEU A 7 1.43 8.38 2.76
C LEU A 7 1.68 8.56 4.27
N GLU A 8 0.65 8.95 5.02
CA GLU A 8 0.69 9.19 6.46
C GLU A 8 -0.68 8.94 7.09
N VAL A 9 -0.69 8.70 8.40
CA VAL A 9 -1.93 8.50 9.18
C VAL A 9 -1.86 9.19 10.52
N TYR A 10 -2.93 9.88 10.90
CA TYR A 10 -3.08 10.46 12.24
C TYR A 10 -3.48 9.36 13.22
N TYR A 11 -2.59 9.05 14.17
CA TYR A 11 -2.88 8.08 15.23
C TYR A 11 -3.38 8.74 16.52
N THR A 12 -3.28 10.07 16.59
CA THR A 12 -4.01 10.94 17.52
C THR A 12 -4.41 12.23 16.79
N LYS A 13 -5.21 13.09 17.43
CA LYS A 13 -5.63 14.38 16.87
C LYS A 13 -4.48 15.23 16.30
N ASN A 14 -3.31 15.20 16.95
CA ASN A 14 -2.19 16.09 16.61
C ASN A 14 -0.93 15.35 16.17
N LYS A 15 -0.91 14.01 16.20
CA LYS A 15 0.27 13.22 15.85
C LYS A 15 -0.02 12.30 14.68
N LYS A 16 0.86 12.37 13.69
CA LYS A 16 0.84 11.52 12.50
C LYS A 16 2.03 10.59 12.47
N PHE A 17 1.80 9.44 11.87
CA PHE A 17 2.80 8.46 11.52
C PHE A 17 3.03 8.54 10.02
N ILE A 18 4.26 8.80 9.58
CA ILE A 18 4.63 8.80 8.16
C ILE A 18 4.93 7.35 7.78
N LEU A 19 4.31 6.83 6.72
CA LEU A 19 4.46 5.44 6.30
C LEU A 19 5.77 5.29 5.52
N ASN A 20 6.85 5.09 6.26
CA ASN A 20 8.18 4.79 5.71
C ASN A 20 8.99 3.93 6.69
N LEU A 21 9.98 3.21 6.17
CA LEU A 21 10.74 2.22 6.93
C LEU A 21 11.48 2.83 8.12
N ASN A 22 11.99 4.05 7.96
CA ASN A 22 12.72 4.75 9.02
C ASN A 22 11.83 5.06 10.22
N ASN A 23 10.60 5.53 9.96
CA ASN A 23 9.63 5.81 11.01
C ASN A 23 9.10 4.50 11.63
N TYR A 24 8.85 3.48 10.81
CA TYR A 24 8.43 2.16 11.27
C TYR A 24 9.43 1.53 12.24
N ARG A 25 10.73 1.57 11.93
CA ARG A 25 11.78 0.97 12.77
C ARG A 25 11.91 1.64 14.13
N ASN A 26 11.75 2.96 14.19
CA ASN A 26 12.04 3.75 15.39
C ASN A 26 10.81 4.02 16.27
N ALA A 27 9.60 3.76 15.78
CA ALA A 27 8.38 4.00 16.53
C ALA A 27 8.19 2.99 17.67
N HIS A 28 7.69 3.46 18.81
CA HIS A 28 7.30 2.59 19.91
C HIS A 28 6.15 1.65 19.46
N TYR A 29 6.21 0.37 19.83
CA TYR A 29 5.29 -0.67 19.35
C TYR A 29 3.80 -0.32 19.52
N ARG A 30 3.43 0.38 20.61
CA ARG A 30 2.05 0.85 20.84
C ARG A 30 1.60 1.89 19.81
N ILE A 31 2.49 2.81 19.43
CA ILE A 31 2.21 3.81 18.40
C ILE A 31 2.05 3.10 17.05
N LEU A 32 2.94 2.17 16.76
CA LEU A 32 2.89 1.40 15.52
C LEU A 32 1.59 0.61 15.38
N SER A 33 1.21 -0.14 16.42
CA SER A 33 -0.03 -0.92 16.44
C SER A 33 -1.26 -0.03 16.25
N ASN A 34 -1.32 1.11 16.95
CA ASN A 34 -2.42 2.06 16.81
C ASN A 34 -2.48 2.69 15.41
N ALA A 35 -1.35 3.12 14.86
CA ALA A 35 -1.27 3.70 13.52
C ALA A 35 -1.72 2.69 12.45
N LYS A 36 -1.30 1.42 12.57
CA LYS A 36 -1.71 0.34 11.66
C LYS A 36 -3.22 0.12 11.69
N LYS A 37 -3.79 0.01 12.89
CA LYS A 37 -5.24 -0.17 13.07
C LYS A 37 -6.04 0.99 12.46
N ILE A 38 -5.69 2.23 12.80
CA ILE A 38 -6.40 3.41 12.31
C ILE A 38 -6.27 3.54 10.79
N TYR A 39 -5.10 3.22 10.22
CA TYR A 39 -4.92 3.22 8.77
C TYR A 39 -5.86 2.25 8.07
N ALA A 40 -5.93 1.00 8.57
CA ALA A 40 -6.83 0.00 8.04
C ALA A 40 -8.30 0.43 8.17
N ASP A 41 -8.71 0.89 9.35
CA ASP A 41 -10.07 1.34 9.61
C ASP A 41 -10.50 2.47 8.66
N ASN A 42 -9.62 3.44 8.39
CA ASN A 42 -9.90 4.56 7.46
C ASN A 42 -9.94 4.15 5.98
N LEU A 43 -9.38 2.99 5.63
CA LEU A 43 -9.33 2.51 4.25
C LEU A 43 -10.47 1.57 3.88
N VAL A 44 -11.02 0.79 4.82
CA VAL A 44 -12.05 -0.23 4.55
C VAL A 44 -13.20 0.34 3.70
N ASP A 45 -13.77 1.48 4.09
CA ASP A 45 -14.92 2.07 3.40
C ASP A 45 -14.56 2.64 2.01
N ARG A 46 -13.27 2.81 1.72
CA ARG A 46 -12.75 3.31 0.43
C ARG A 46 -12.36 2.19 -0.52
N ILE A 47 -12.35 0.94 -0.04
CA ILE A 47 -12.00 -0.22 -0.84
C ILE A 47 -13.25 -0.72 -1.57
N SER A 48 -13.29 -0.48 -2.87
CA SER A 48 -14.30 -1.03 -3.77
C SER A 48 -13.62 -2.05 -4.70
N TYR A 49 -13.37 -3.25 -4.19
CA TYR A 49 -12.82 -4.36 -4.96
C TYR A 49 -13.63 -5.62 -4.67
N PRO A 50 -13.73 -6.56 -5.63
CA PRO A 50 -14.31 -7.87 -5.35
C PRO A 50 -13.43 -8.65 -4.38
N THR A 51 -14.01 -9.64 -3.72
CA THR A 51 -13.25 -10.67 -3.02
C THR A 51 -12.51 -11.53 -4.03
N TYR A 52 -11.20 -11.70 -3.83
CA TYR A 52 -10.37 -12.61 -4.61
C TYR A 52 -10.15 -13.90 -3.83
N LYS A 53 -10.49 -15.05 -4.44
CA LYS A 53 -10.13 -16.39 -3.93
C LYS A 53 -8.88 -16.92 -4.61
N GLU A 54 -8.71 -16.59 -5.89
CA GLU A 54 -7.50 -16.87 -6.64
C GLU A 54 -6.32 -15.97 -6.20
N PRO A 55 -5.07 -16.41 -6.46
CA PRO A 55 -3.91 -15.60 -6.13
C PRO A 55 -3.85 -14.30 -6.94
N VAL A 56 -3.35 -13.22 -6.33
CA VAL A 56 -3.30 -11.86 -6.85
C VAL A 56 -1.88 -11.31 -6.99
N VAL A 57 -1.77 -10.21 -7.73
CA VAL A 57 -0.61 -9.32 -7.81
C VAL A 57 -1.02 -7.95 -7.30
N LEU A 58 -0.21 -7.39 -6.40
CA LEU A 58 -0.37 -6.03 -5.90
C LEU A 58 0.60 -5.09 -6.60
N ILE A 59 0.10 -4.01 -7.17
CA ILE A 59 0.90 -3.04 -7.92
C ILE A 59 0.73 -1.68 -7.24
N TYR A 60 1.81 -1.22 -6.62
CA TYR A 60 1.85 0.07 -5.95
C TYR A 60 2.60 1.10 -6.81
N THR A 61 1.96 2.22 -7.10
CA THR A 61 2.57 3.34 -7.83
C THR A 61 2.70 4.55 -6.91
N TYR A 62 3.93 4.92 -6.56
CA TYR A 62 4.21 6.00 -5.61
C TYR A 62 4.40 7.35 -6.31
N TYR A 63 3.58 8.34 -5.94
CA TYR A 63 3.70 9.73 -6.41
C TYR A 63 4.27 10.62 -5.32
N ALA A 64 5.46 11.17 -5.57
CA ALA A 64 6.20 11.95 -4.60
C ALA A 64 5.74 13.40 -4.52
N LYS A 65 5.79 13.98 -3.31
CA LYS A 65 5.51 15.41 -3.08
C LYS A 65 6.57 16.35 -3.67
N SER A 66 7.80 15.88 -3.88
CA SER A 66 8.93 16.74 -4.27
C SER A 66 9.96 16.01 -5.11
N ARG A 67 10.91 16.76 -5.68
CA ARG A 67 12.06 16.24 -6.46
C ARG A 67 13.17 15.63 -5.61
N ARG A 68 12.97 15.47 -4.30
CA ARG A 68 13.98 14.84 -3.43
C ARG A 68 14.17 13.40 -3.88
N ARG A 69 15.44 12.98 -3.96
CA ARG A 69 15.78 11.57 -4.18
C ARG A 69 15.16 10.73 -3.08
N LEU A 70 14.52 9.64 -3.46
CA LEU A 70 13.87 8.71 -2.54
C LEU A 70 14.08 7.29 -3.04
N ASP A 71 14.18 6.36 -2.11
CA ASP A 71 14.06 4.93 -2.37
C ASP A 71 12.57 4.58 -2.32
N VAL A 72 12.01 4.11 -3.45
CA VAL A 72 10.57 3.83 -3.59
C VAL A 72 10.12 2.72 -2.64
N SER A 73 11.00 1.74 -2.39
CA SER A 73 10.69 0.61 -1.53
C SER A 73 10.54 1.02 -0.05
N ASN A 74 11.18 2.12 0.36
CA ASN A 74 11.16 2.61 1.73
C ASN A 74 9.73 3.01 2.21
N PRO A 75 8.98 3.86 1.49
CA PRO A 75 7.57 4.08 1.80
C PRO A 75 6.68 2.90 1.38
N CYS A 76 6.90 2.33 0.19
CA CYS A 76 5.98 1.31 -0.35
C CYS A 76 5.90 0.06 0.53
N SER A 77 7.00 -0.40 1.13
CA SER A 77 6.98 -1.58 2.03
C SER A 77 6.09 -1.38 3.27
N ILE A 78 6.02 -0.16 3.80
CA ILE A 78 5.18 0.14 4.97
C ILE A 78 3.74 0.38 4.55
N ILE A 79 3.53 1.03 3.40
CA ILE A 79 2.20 1.20 2.81
C ILE A 79 1.58 -0.15 2.50
N ASP A 80 2.32 -1.04 1.86
CA ASP A 80 1.92 -2.42 1.56
C ASP A 80 1.51 -3.15 2.84
N LYS A 81 2.40 -3.17 3.83
CA LYS A 81 2.15 -3.81 5.12
C LYS A 81 0.90 -3.31 5.83
N PHE A 82 0.57 -2.02 5.72
CA PHE A 82 -0.62 -1.46 6.38
C PHE A 82 -1.88 -1.66 5.54
N THR A 83 -1.73 -1.68 4.22
CA THR A 83 -2.84 -1.85 3.27
C THR A 83 -3.33 -3.29 3.26
N CYS A 84 -2.45 -4.28 3.38
CA CYS A 84 -2.85 -5.69 3.46
C CYS A 84 -3.83 -5.96 4.61
N ASP A 85 -3.64 -5.37 5.80
CA ASP A 85 -4.64 -5.46 6.89
C ASP A 85 -5.99 -4.89 6.49
N ALA A 86 -6.00 -3.77 5.75
CA ALA A 86 -7.23 -3.15 5.26
C ALA A 86 -7.93 -4.04 4.23
N LEU A 87 -7.19 -4.65 3.31
CA LEU A 87 -7.72 -5.54 2.28
C LEU A 87 -8.31 -6.83 2.88
N VAL A 88 -7.65 -7.43 3.86
CA VAL A 88 -8.18 -8.60 4.58
C VAL A 88 -9.41 -8.20 5.39
N LYS A 89 -9.35 -7.08 6.12
CA LYS A 89 -10.49 -6.58 6.91
C LYS A 89 -11.70 -6.23 6.04
N ALA A 90 -11.48 -5.71 4.83
CA ALA A 90 -12.53 -5.41 3.86
C ALA A 90 -13.06 -6.66 3.12
N GLY A 91 -12.47 -7.84 3.35
CA GLY A 91 -12.86 -9.07 2.67
C GLY A 91 -12.45 -9.14 1.20
N VAL A 92 -11.49 -8.31 0.77
CA VAL A 92 -10.91 -8.37 -0.58
C VAL A 92 -9.93 -9.53 -0.71
N LEU A 93 -9.13 -9.77 0.34
CA LEU A 93 -8.22 -10.91 0.45
C LEU A 93 -8.66 -11.82 1.60
N GLU A 94 -8.38 -13.12 1.50
CA GLU A 94 -8.59 -14.09 2.59
C GLU A 94 -7.46 -13.98 3.62
N ASP A 95 -6.21 -13.85 3.15
CA ASP A 95 -5.02 -13.56 3.94
C ASP A 95 -3.97 -12.74 3.16
N ASP A 96 -2.94 -12.25 3.86
CA ASP A 96 -1.81 -11.51 3.28
C ASP A 96 -0.59 -12.40 2.98
N SER A 97 -0.79 -13.72 2.94
CA SER A 97 0.30 -14.68 2.79
C SER A 97 0.75 -14.82 1.34
N SER A 98 1.92 -15.44 1.16
CA SER A 98 2.46 -15.79 -0.16
C SER A 98 1.61 -16.82 -0.93
N LYS A 99 0.60 -17.43 -0.30
CA LYS A 99 -0.37 -18.28 -0.99
C LYS A 99 -1.30 -17.46 -1.86
N GLN A 100 -1.78 -16.33 -1.34
CA GLN A 100 -2.70 -15.45 -2.03
C GLN A 100 -1.96 -14.32 -2.78
N ILE A 101 -1.01 -13.63 -2.15
CA ILE A 101 -0.24 -12.55 -2.78
C ILE A 101 1.01 -13.15 -3.44
N LYS A 102 1.01 -13.31 -4.76
CA LYS A 102 2.12 -13.94 -5.51
C LYS A 102 3.20 -12.97 -5.95
N GLN A 103 2.86 -11.71 -6.07
CA GLN A 103 3.80 -10.68 -6.50
C GLN A 103 3.38 -9.33 -5.95
N VAL A 104 4.39 -8.56 -5.55
CA VAL A 104 4.26 -7.15 -5.21
C VAL A 104 5.19 -6.35 -6.11
N ILE A 105 4.65 -5.33 -6.77
CA ILE A 105 5.40 -4.47 -7.70
C ILE A 105 5.39 -3.04 -7.15
N TYR A 106 6.57 -2.46 -6.97
CA TYR A 106 6.73 -1.06 -6.58
C TYR A 106 7.19 -0.22 -7.77
N LYS A 107 6.39 0.77 -8.15
CA LYS A 107 6.65 1.69 -9.26
C LYS A 107 6.83 3.10 -8.74
N TYR A 108 7.75 3.84 -9.37
CA TYR A 108 7.80 5.29 -9.22
C TYR A 108 6.86 5.94 -10.24
N GLY A 109 5.82 6.62 -9.75
CA GLY A 109 4.82 7.32 -10.58
C GLY A 109 5.22 8.75 -10.96
N GLY A 110 6.34 9.26 -10.45
CA GLY A 110 6.77 10.64 -10.65
C GLY A 110 6.38 11.56 -9.50
N ILE A 111 6.17 12.83 -9.81
CA ILE A 111 5.96 13.89 -8.82
C ILE A 111 4.56 14.46 -8.97
N ASP A 112 3.79 14.37 -7.90
CA ASP A 112 2.51 15.06 -7.75
C ASP A 112 2.57 15.89 -6.45
N LYS A 113 2.81 17.18 -6.61
CA LYS A 113 2.97 18.09 -5.47
C LYS A 113 1.64 18.37 -4.76
N ASN A 114 0.54 18.30 -5.51
CA ASN A 114 -0.78 18.68 -5.03
C ASN A 114 -1.49 17.50 -4.37
N ASN A 115 -1.24 16.28 -4.87
CA ASN A 115 -1.84 15.06 -4.33
C ASN A 115 -0.81 13.91 -4.20
N PRO A 116 0.18 14.02 -3.29
CA PRO A 116 1.15 12.95 -3.06
C PRO A 116 0.47 11.74 -2.41
N ARG A 117 0.60 10.58 -3.05
CA ARG A 117 -0.13 9.36 -2.68
C ARG A 117 0.61 8.12 -3.19
N CYS A 118 0.18 6.96 -2.73
CA CYS A 118 0.49 5.70 -3.39
C CYS A 118 -0.82 5.17 -4.00
N GLU A 119 -0.80 4.73 -5.25
CA GLU A 119 -1.96 4.09 -5.87
C GLU A 119 -1.78 2.58 -5.81
N LEU A 120 -2.80 1.84 -5.37
CA LEU A 120 -2.84 0.38 -5.45
C LEU A 120 -3.78 -0.09 -6.54
N GLU A 121 -3.24 -0.96 -7.39
CA GLU A 121 -3.97 -1.81 -8.33
C GLU A 121 -3.84 -3.28 -7.91
N ILE A 122 -4.96 -4.02 -7.93
CA ILE A 122 -5.00 -5.45 -7.66
C ILE A 122 -5.40 -6.17 -8.95
N ALA A 123 -4.64 -7.17 -9.34
CA ALA A 123 -4.92 -8.00 -10.51
C ALA A 123 -4.88 -9.48 -10.14
N ALA A 124 -5.73 -10.30 -10.77
CA ALA A 124 -5.61 -11.75 -10.68
C ALA A 124 -4.28 -12.20 -11.29
N SER A 125 -3.57 -13.10 -10.62
CA SER A 125 -2.24 -13.60 -11.05
C SER A 125 -2.24 -14.22 -12.45
N GLN A 126 -3.36 -14.78 -12.91
CA GLN A 126 -3.50 -15.32 -14.26
C GLN A 126 -3.44 -14.25 -15.36
N GLN A 127 -3.65 -12.98 -15.02
CA GLN A 127 -3.57 -11.82 -15.93
C GLN A 127 -2.18 -11.16 -15.96
N GLN A 128 -1.18 -11.77 -15.30
CA GLN A 128 0.17 -11.24 -15.11
C GLN A 128 0.93 -10.94 -16.42
N LYS A 129 0.56 -11.56 -17.55
CA LYS A 129 1.16 -11.30 -18.88
C LYS A 129 1.13 -9.83 -19.31
N LYS A 130 0.28 -8.99 -18.73
CA LYS A 130 0.17 -7.56 -19.03
C LYS A 130 1.21 -6.66 -18.34
N TYR A 131 1.90 -7.14 -17.31
CA TYR A 131 2.75 -6.29 -16.45
C TYR A 131 4.25 -6.65 -16.45
N LEU A 132 4.64 -7.67 -17.21
CA LEU A 132 6.04 -7.91 -17.52
C LEU A 132 6.42 -7.02 -18.71
N PRO A 133 7.59 -6.37 -18.71
CA PRO A 133 8.13 -5.87 -19.96
C PRO A 133 8.24 -7.06 -20.92
N VAL A 134 7.71 -6.88 -22.13
CA VAL A 134 8.11 -7.72 -23.26
C VAL A 134 9.62 -7.59 -23.32
N ASN A 135 10.34 -8.68 -23.08
CA ASN A 135 11.75 -8.72 -23.39
C ASN A 135 11.83 -8.61 -24.92
N ASP A 136 12.36 -7.49 -25.40
CA ASP A 136 12.92 -7.39 -26.75
C ASP A 136 14.20 -8.24 -26.83
#